data_AF-A0A952VJM0-F1
#
_entry.id   AF-A0A952VJM0-F1
#
_cell.length_a   1.000
_cell.length_b   1.000
_cell.length_c   1.000
_cell.angle_alpha   90.00
_cell.angle_beta   90.00
_cell.angle_gamma   90.00
#
_symmetry.space_group_name_H-M   'P 1'
#
loop_
_entity.id
_entity.type
_entity.pdbx_description
1 polymer ?
#
loop_
_entity_poly.entity_id
_entity_poly.type
_entity_poly.pdbx_seq_one_letter_code
_entity_poly.pdbx_strand_id
1 'polypeptide(L)'
;MFIKQITIEGVDGDVEIRRSDSGATVAANGVEHEYFAKIANDDDLHSIAWNAAKVICGETRGGKPNATGSMINDIAQEIQRVAGY
;
A
#
# COMPACT_ATOMS: atom_id res chain seq x y z
N MET A 1 16.18 -5.67 12.32
CA MET A 1 16.15 -5.69 10.85
C MET A 1 15.15 -4.64 10.41
N PHE A 2 15.48 -3.81 9.42
CA PHE A 2 14.55 -2.80 8.89
C PHE A 2 14.45 -2.95 7.38
N ILE A 3 13.23 -3.09 6.88
CA ILE A 3 12.96 -3.12 5.45
C ILE A 3 12.87 -1.67 4.98
N LYS A 4 13.71 -1.32 4.00
CA LYS A 4 13.72 0.03 3.41
C LYS A 4 12.78 0.15 2.22
N GLN A 5 12.52 -0.97 1.54
CA GLN A 5 11.70 -1.01 0.35
C GLN A 5 11.12 -2.41 0.15
N ILE A 6 9.87 -2.46 -0.30
CA ILE A 6 9.20 -3.64 -0.85
C ILE A 6 8.63 -3.25 -2.22
N THR A 7 8.70 -4.16 -3.18
CA THR A 7 7.96 -4.05 -4.44
C THR A 7 6.98 -5.22 -4.51
N ILE A 8 5.70 -4.91 -4.75
CA ILE A 8 4.65 -5.90 -4.94
C ILE A 8 4.27 -5.86 -6.43
N GLU A 9 4.52 -6.96 -7.13
CA GLU A 9 4.16 -7.09 -8.54
C GLU A 9 2.64 -7.15 -8.70
N GLY A 10 2.13 -6.44 -9.69
CA GLY A 10 0.70 -6.29 -9.93
C GLY A 10 0.28 -6.49 -11.38
N VAL A 11 -1.02 -6.65 -11.59
CA VAL A 11 -1.58 -6.83 -12.93
C VAL A 11 -1.58 -5.54 -13.76
N ASP A 12 -1.73 -4.39 -13.10
CA ASP A 12 -1.75 -3.06 -13.73
C ASP A 12 -0.47 -2.27 -13.44
N GLY A 13 0.62 -2.97 -13.12
CA GLY A 13 1.92 -2.40 -12.74
C GLY A 13 2.34 -2.76 -11.31
N ASP A 14 3.53 -2.34 -10.92
CA ASP A 14 4.10 -2.66 -9.61
C ASP A 14 3.77 -1.56 -8.59
N VAL A 15 3.60 -1.98 -7.34
CA VAL A 15 3.49 -1.09 -6.19
C VAL A 15 4.79 -1.10 -5.41
N GLU A 16 5.44 0.06 -5.29
CA GLU A 16 6.62 0.24 -4.48
C GLU A 16 6.26 0.88 -3.13
N ILE A 17 6.64 0.22 -2.04
CA ILE A 17 6.51 0.73 -0.68
C ILE A 17 7.92 1.06 -0.20
N ARG A 18 8.23 2.34 -0.01
CA ARG A 18 9.55 2.83 0.40
C ARG A 18 9.46 3.47 1.77
N ARG A 19 10.46 3.25 2.62
CA ARG A 19 10.52 3.91 3.92
C ARG A 19 10.79 5.40 3.75
N SER A 20 10.07 6.22 4.50
CA SER A 20 10.32 7.66 4.63
C SER A 20 10.74 8.01 6.07
N ASP A 21 11.13 9.27 6.29
CA ASP A 21 11.46 9.75 7.65
C ASP A 21 10.25 9.76 8.59
N SER A 22 9.04 9.82 8.02
CA SER A 22 7.76 9.98 8.69
C SER A 22 6.92 8.69 8.75
N GLY A 23 7.26 7.67 7.94
CA GLY A 23 6.53 6.42 7.80
C GLY A 23 6.93 5.70 6.51
N ALA A 24 6.02 5.64 5.54
CA ALA A 24 6.27 5.01 4.24
C ALA A 24 5.61 5.77 3.08
N THR A 25 6.26 5.77 1.92
CA THR A 25 5.72 6.22 0.64
C THR A 25 5.26 5.00 -0.15
N VAL A 26 4.03 5.02 -0.64
CA VAL A 26 3.45 3.99 -1.50
C VAL A 26 3.28 4.57 -2.90
N ALA A 27 4.00 4.04 -3.87
CA ALA A 27 4.06 4.52 -5.24
C ALA A 27 3.51 3.46 -6.20
N ALA A 28 2.62 3.87 -7.11
CA ALA A 28 2.08 3.02 -8.16
C ALA A 28 1.72 3.85 -9.39
N ASN A 29 2.12 3.41 -10.58
CA ASN A 29 1.78 4.06 -11.86
C ASN A 29 2.06 5.58 -11.91
N GLY A 30 3.14 6.03 -11.26
CA GLY A 30 3.51 7.45 -11.19
C GLY A 30 2.72 8.29 -10.19
N VAL A 31 1.82 7.68 -9.42
CA VAL A 31 1.11 8.31 -8.29
C VAL A 31 1.77 7.84 -7.00
N GLU A 32 2.08 8.79 -6.10
CA GLU A 32 2.65 8.51 -4.79
C GLU A 32 1.70 8.98 -3.68
N HIS A 33 1.55 8.14 -2.66
CA HIS A 33 0.83 8.45 -1.43
C HIS A 33 1.76 8.27 -0.23
N GLU A 34 1.74 9.23 0.70
CA GLU A 34 2.54 9.15 1.92
C GLU A 34 1.67 8.66 3.09
N TYR A 35 2.15 7.61 3.76
CA TYR A 35 1.59 7.09 5.00
C TYR A 35 2.42 7.59 6.19
N PHE A 36 1.77 8.34 7.09
CA PHE A 36 2.38 8.93 8.28
C PHE A 36 2.11 8.06 9.51
N ALA A 37 2.98 7.10 9.83
CA ALA A 37 2.69 6.08 10.83
C ALA A 37 2.42 6.60 12.26
N LYS A 38 2.84 7.83 12.60
CA LYS A 38 2.61 8.45 13.91
C LYS A 38 1.28 9.18 14.05
N ILE A 39 0.62 9.50 12.94
CA ILE A 39 -0.51 10.45 12.90
C ILE A 39 -1.69 9.87 12.11
N ALA A 40 -1.42 9.00 11.13
CA ALA A 40 -2.44 8.35 10.34
C ALA A 40 -3.31 7.44 11.21
N ASN A 41 -4.62 7.48 10.94
CA ASN A 41 -5.57 6.56 11.53
C ASN A 41 -5.64 5.26 10.71
N ASP A 42 -6.34 4.25 11.23
CA ASP A 42 -6.50 2.97 10.54
C ASP A 42 -7.24 3.11 9.19
N ASP A 43 -8.13 4.11 9.07
CA ASP A 43 -8.88 4.39 7.83
C ASP A 43 -7.98 4.92 6.70
N ASP A 44 -6.97 5.73 7.02
CA ASP A 44 -5.98 6.24 6.07
C ASP A 44 -5.13 5.09 5.52
N LEU A 45 -4.63 4.22 6.42
CA LEU A 45 -3.86 3.04 6.03
C LEU A 45 -4.70 2.12 5.14
N HIS A 46 -5.95 1.86 5.54
CA HIS A 46 -6.86 1.03 4.75
C HIS A 46 -7.10 1.66 3.37
N SER A 47 -7.29 2.97 3.28
CA SER A 47 -7.52 3.67 2.00
C SER A 47 -6.31 3.56 1.07
N ILE A 48 -5.08 3.70 1.61
CA ILE A 48 -3.84 3.54 0.84
C ILE A 48 -3.70 2.08 0.37
N ALA A 49 -3.88 1.10 1.26
CA ALA A 49 -3.82 -0.31 0.92
C ALA A 49 -4.90 -0.72 -0.10
N TRP A 50 -6.10 -0.15 0.00
CA TRP A 50 -7.18 -0.34 -0.95
C TRP A 50 -6.81 0.14 -2.36
N ASN A 51 -6.17 1.30 -2.46
CA ASN A 51 -5.70 1.83 -3.73
C ASN A 51 -4.53 1.02 -4.31
N ALA A 52 -3.58 0.61 -3.48
CA ALA A 52 -2.51 -0.30 -3.89
C ALA A 52 -3.08 -1.63 -4.41
N ALA A 53 -4.10 -2.18 -3.74
CA ALA A 53 -4.74 -3.44 -4.15
C ALA A 53 -5.40 -3.36 -5.54
N LYS A 54 -5.85 -2.18 -5.98
CA LYS A 54 -6.38 -1.98 -7.33
C LYS A 54 -5.32 -2.17 -8.40
N VAL A 55 -4.10 -1.73 -8.13
CA VAL A 55 -2.97 -1.91 -9.06
C VAL A 55 -2.46 -3.34 -9.01
N ILE A 56 -2.35 -3.92 -7.82
CA ILE A 56 -1.84 -5.28 -7.61
C ILE A 56 -2.78 -6.32 -8.21
N CYS A 57 -4.06 -6.25 -7.87
CA CYS A 57 -5.05 -7.29 -8.20
C CYS A 57 -5.95 -6.91 -9.38
N GLY A 58 -5.86 -5.67 -9.87
CA GLY A 58 -6.74 -5.10 -10.87
C GLY A 58 -8.03 -4.58 -10.26
N GLU A 59 -8.85 -3.93 -11.10
CA GLU A 59 -10.17 -3.44 -10.70
C GLU A 59 -11.30 -4.35 -11.19
N THR A 60 -12.31 -4.51 -10.33
CA THR A 60 -13.63 -4.98 -10.74
C THR A 60 -14.32 -3.94 -11.62
N ARG A 61 -15.37 -4.33 -12.35
CA ARG A 61 -16.17 -3.39 -13.18
C ARG A 61 -16.74 -2.19 -12.41
N GLY A 62 -16.84 -2.26 -11.08
CA GLY A 62 -17.33 -1.17 -10.23
C GLY A 62 -16.22 -0.27 -9.66
N GLY A 63 -14.98 -0.37 -10.14
CA GLY A 63 -13.86 0.43 -9.66
C GLY A 63 -13.40 0.07 -8.24
N LYS A 64 -13.68 -1.15 -7.78
CA LYS A 64 -13.17 -1.71 -6.52
C LYS A 64 -12.00 -2.64 -6.81
N PRO A 65 -10.99 -2.75 -5.92
CA PRO A 65 -9.94 -3.74 -6.05
C PRO A 65 -10.54 -5.13 -6.19
N ASN A 66 -10.00 -5.92 -7.12
CA ASN A 66 -10.35 -7.32 -7.31
C ASN A 66 -9.59 -8.20 -6.29
N ALA A 67 -9.73 -7.86 -5.00
CA ALA A 67 -9.01 -8.45 -3.88
C ALA A 67 -9.96 -8.75 -2.72
N THR A 68 -9.62 -9.73 -1.89
CA THR A 68 -10.35 -9.98 -0.64
C THR A 68 -9.92 -8.99 0.45
N GLY A 69 -10.73 -8.85 1.51
CA GLY A 69 -10.34 -8.04 2.66
C GLY A 69 -9.04 -8.50 3.32
N SER A 70 -8.74 -9.80 3.32
CA SER A 70 -7.47 -10.32 3.85
C SER A 70 -6.27 -9.88 3.01
N MET A 71 -6.37 -9.91 1.68
CA MET A 71 -5.30 -9.45 0.79
C MET A 71 -5.02 -7.96 0.97
N ILE A 72 -6.07 -7.15 1.15
CA ILE A 72 -5.92 -5.71 1.41
C ILE A 72 -5.23 -5.48 2.76
N ASN A 73 -5.57 -6.28 3.77
CA ASN A 73 -4.91 -6.23 5.07
C ASN A 73 -3.44 -6.68 5.00
N ASP A 74 -3.09 -7.67 4.17
CA ASP A 74 -1.70 -8.09 3.96
C ASP A 74 -0.87 -6.94 3.36
N ILE A 75 -1.42 -6.20 2.41
CA ILE A 75 -0.79 -4.99 1.86
C ILE A 75 -0.60 -3.92 2.95
N ALA A 76 -1.63 -3.68 3.77
CA ALA A 76 -1.56 -2.73 4.88
C ALA A 76 -0.43 -3.10 5.88
N GLN A 77 -0.26 -4.40 6.16
CA GLN A 77 0.80 -4.89 7.03
C GLN A 77 2.19 -4.67 6.42
N GLU A 78 2.38 -4.87 5.12
CA GLU A 78 3.67 -4.57 4.49
C GLU A 78 3.98 -3.06 4.50
N ILE A 79 2.96 -2.20 4.37
CA ILE A 79 3.13 -0.74 4.54
C ILE A 79 3.60 -0.42 5.97
N GLN A 80 2.92 -0.96 6.99
CA GLN A 80 3.31 -0.76 8.40
C GLN A 80 4.72 -1.29 8.69
N ARG A 81 5.05 -2.46 8.16
CA ARG A 81 6.37 -3.09 8.29
C ARG A 81 7.49 -2.23 7.71
N VAL A 82 7.28 -1.61 6.55
CA VAL A 82 8.24 -0.68 5.95
C VAL A 82 8.32 0.62 6.75
N ALA A 83 7.18 1.13 7.23
CA ALA A 83 7.10 2.29 8.10
C ALA A 83 7.76 2.07 9.47
N GLY A 84 7.91 0.81 9.90
CA GLY A 84 8.53 0.42 11.15
C GLY A 84 7.59 0.45 12.35
N TYR A 85 6.30 0.17 12.13
CA TYR A 85 5.25 0.10 13.14
C TYR A 85 4.62 -1.28 13.21
#